data_AF-A0A329B5A8-F1
#
_entry.id   AF-A0A329B5A8-F1
#
_cell.length_a   1.000
_cell.length_b   1.000
_cell.length_c   1.000
_cell.angle_alpha   90.00
_cell.angle_beta   90.00
_cell.angle_gamma   90.00
#
_symmetry.space_group_name_H-M   'P 1'
#
loop_
_entity.id
_entity.type
_entity.pdbx_description
1 polymer ?
#
loop_
_entity_poly.entity_id
_entity_poly.type
_entity_poly.pdbx_seq_one_letter_code
_entity_poly.pdbx_strand_id
1 'polypeptide(L)' 'MGISEATFCNWKKKYGGLGVSELRRLKQLEEENARLKRMVADLSLDKQMLQEVIQKKL' A
#
# COMPACT_ATOMS: atom_id res chain seq x y z
N MET A 1 37.60 -2.71 20.98
CA MET A 1 36.51 -3.63 21.38
C MET A 1 35.61 -3.82 20.18
N GLY A 2 35.82 -4.90 19.44
CA GLY A 2 35.07 -5.20 18.21
C GLY A 2 34.06 -6.30 18.47
N ILE A 3 32.85 -6.12 17.94
CA ILE A 3 31.81 -7.15 17.94
C ILE A 3 32.38 -8.40 17.24
N SER A 4 32.20 -9.60 17.83
CA SER A 4 32.69 -10.82 17.19
C SER A 4 31.96 -11.08 15.87
N GLU A 5 32.67 -11.65 14.90
CA GLU A 5 32.14 -11.92 13.57
C GLU A 5 30.88 -12.81 13.62
N ALA A 6 30.84 -13.78 14.54
CA ALA A 6 29.66 -14.59 14.82
C ALA A 6 28.45 -13.76 15.30
N THR A 7 28.69 -12.75 16.14
CA THR A 7 27.64 -11.84 16.63
C THR A 7 27.12 -10.96 15.49
N PHE A 8 28.01 -10.45 14.64
CA PHE A 8 27.63 -9.68 13.45
C PHE A 8 26.82 -10.51 12.45
N CYS A 9 27.23 -11.75 12.18
CA CYS A 9 26.53 -12.65 11.27
C CYS A 9 25.12 -12.99 11.77
N ASN A 10 24.96 -13.21 13.07
CA ASN A 10 23.65 -13.43 13.69
C ASN A 10 22.73 -12.21 13.55
N TRP A 11 23.26 -11.00 13.73
CA TRP A 11 22.49 -9.77 13.57
C TRP A 11 22.10 -9.56 12.10
N LYS A 12 23.03 -9.77 11.16
CA LYS A 12 22.74 -9.69 9.73
C LYS A 12 21.67 -10.70 9.30
N LYS A 13 21.71 -11.93 9.83
CA LYS A 13 20.68 -12.95 9.56
C LYS A 13 19.32 -12.59 10.15
N LYS A 14 19.29 -12.05 11.37
CA LYS A 14 18.05 -11.71 12.09
C LYS A 14 17.38 -10.45 11.56
N TYR A 15 18.17 -9.43 11.20
CA TYR A 15 17.67 -8.11 10.84
C TYR A 15 17.78 -7.78 9.34
N GLY A 16 18.63 -8.46 8.59
CA GLY A 16 18.83 -8.19 7.16
C GLY A 16 17.61 -8.45 6.28
N GLY A 17 16.73 -9.38 6.68
CA GLY A 17 15.48 -9.69 5.97
C GLY A 17 14.28 -8.83 6.39
N LEU A 18 14.36 -8.14 7.53
CA LEU A 18 13.25 -7.34 8.06
C LEU A 18 12.98 -6.12 7.17
N GLY A 19 14.02 -5.38 6.78
CA GLY A 19 13.87 -4.22 5.90
C GLY A 19 13.31 -4.57 4.51
N VAL A 20 13.67 -5.73 3.94
CA VAL A 20 13.15 -6.18 2.64
C VAL A 20 11.66 -6.56 2.75
N SER A 21 11.26 -7.18 3.86
CA SER A 21 9.88 -7.58 4.10
C SER A 21 8.97 -6.37 4.34
N GLU A 22 9.45 -5.38 5.10
CA GLU A 22 8.74 -4.11 5.33
C GLU A 22 8.59 -3.31 4.04
N LEU A 23 9.65 -3.21 3.22
CA LEU A 23 9.58 -2.57 1.90
C LEU A 23 8.59 -3.27 0.96
N ARG A 24 8.54 -4.61 0.96
CA ARG A 24 7.57 -5.36 0.16
C ARG A 24 6.14 -5.07 0.62
N ARG A 25 5.89 -5.06 1.93
CA ARG A 25 4.58 -4.73 2.49
C ARG A 25 4.18 -3.29 2.15
N LEU A 26 5.11 -2.35 2.22
CA LEU A 26 4.87 -0.95 1.89
C LEU A 26 4.45 -0.79 0.42
N LYS A 27 5.17 -1.43 -0.51
CA LYS A 27 4.80 -1.42 -1.94
C LYS A 27 3.41 -2.01 -2.20
N GLN A 28 3.06 -3.12 -1.54
CA GLN A 28 1.73 -3.72 -1.67
C GLN A 28 0.63 -2.78 -1.18
N LEU A 29 0.85 -2.11 -0.04
CA LEU A 29 -0.09 -1.12 0.50
C LEU A 29 -0.23 0.09 -0.42
N GLU A 30 0.85 0.57 -1.02
CA GLU A 30 0.81 1.68 -1.99
C GLU A 30 -0.01 1.32 -3.24
N GLU A 31 0.20 0.12 -3.77
CA GLU A 31 -0.54 -0.39 -4.94
C GLU A 31 -2.03 -0.57 -4.63
N GLU A 32 -2.36 -1.16 -3.48
CA GLU A 32 -3.73 -1.33 -3.03
C GLU A 32 -4.42 0.04 -2.80
N ASN A 33 -3.71 0.99 -2.19
CA ASN A 33 -4.23 2.35 -1.99
C ASN A 33 -4.51 3.06 -3.33
N ALA A 34 -3.62 2.92 -4.31
CA ALA A 34 -3.82 3.47 -5.64
C ALA A 34 -5.05 2.86 -6.34
N ARG A 35 -5.21 1.53 -6.26
CA ARG A 35 -6.38 0.83 -6.80
C ARG A 35 -7.67 1.27 -6.13
N LEU A 36 -7.68 1.39 -4.80
CA LEU A 36 -8.85 1.83 -4.03
C LEU A 36 -9.24 3.26 -4.39
N LYS A 37 -8.27 4.19 -4.49
CA LYS A 37 -8.53 5.58 -4.91
C LYS A 37 -9.18 5.65 -6.28
N ARG A 38 -8.68 4.86 -7.24
CA ARG A 38 -9.27 4.80 -8.59
C ARG A 38 -10.72 4.31 -8.55
N MET A 39 -10.97 3.21 -7.86
CA MET A 39 -12.32 2.66 -7.71
C MET A 39 -13.29 3.65 -7.06
N VAL A 40 -12.84 4.36 -6.02
CA VAL A 40 -13.66 5.39 -5.36
C VAL A 40 -13.95 6.56 -6.31
N ALA A 41 -12.98 7.00 -7.10
CA ALA A 41 -13.19 8.06 -8.09
C ALA A 41 -14.24 7.63 -9.14
N ASP A 42 -14.08 6.45 -9.72
CA ASP A 42 -14.99 5.90 -10.73
C ASP A 42 -16.43 5.79 -10.17
N LEU A 43 -16.58 5.18 -9.00
CA LEU A 43 -17.88 5.06 -8.32
C LEU A 43 -18.50 6.42 -7.96
N SER A 44 -17.67 7.41 -7.62
CA SER A 44 -18.17 8.75 -7.30
C SER A 44 -18.68 9.47 -8.53
N LEU A 45 -18.01 9.30 -9.68
CA LEU A 45 -18.47 9.84 -10.97
C LEU A 45 -19.78 9.17 -11.40
N ASP A 46 -19.86 7.84 -11.32
CA ASP A 46 -21.09 7.10 -11.65
C ASP A 46 -22.26 7.56 -10.78
N LYS A 47 -22.03 7.72 -9.48
CA LYS A 47 -23.04 8.23 -8.54
C LYS A 47 -23.51 9.64 -8.94
N GLN A 48 -22.59 10.54 -9.29
CA GLN A 48 -22.94 11.89 -9.72
C GLN A 48 -23.79 11.86 -11.00
N MET A 49 -23.38 11.08 -12.00
CA MET A 49 -24.14 10.93 -13.25
C MET A 49 -25.55 10.40 -13.01
N LEU A 50 -25.70 9.39 -12.15
CA LEU A 50 -27.01 8.83 -11.82
C LEU A 50 -27.89 9.85 -11.10
N GLN A 51 -27.33 10.64 -10.17
CA GLN A 51 -28.05 11.70 -9.49
C GLN A 51 -28.52 12.80 -10.45
N GLU A 52 -27.67 13.22 -11.40
CA GLU A 52 -28.06 14.20 -12.43
C GLU A 52 -29.18 13.68 -13.32
N VAL A 53 -29.13 12.41 -13.74
CA VAL A 53 -30.20 11.79 -14.56
C VAL A 53 -31.53 11.76 -13.80
N ILE A 54 -31.50 11.44 -12.50
CA ILE A 54 -32.71 11.47 -11.66
C ILE A 54 -33.24 12.89 -11.54
N GLN A 55 -32.38 13.87 -11.29
CA GLN A 55 -32.77 15.27 -11.19
C GLN A 55 -33.37 15.82 -12.48
N LYS A 56 -32.86 15.43 -13.65
CA LYS A 56 -33.42 15.84 -14.96
C LYS A 56 -34.77 15.19 -15.30
N LYS A 57 -35.14 14.10 -14.63
CA LYS A 57 -36.40 13.39 -14.84
C LYS A 57 -37.53 13.84 -13.91
N LEU A 58 -37.19 14.54 -12.82
CA LEU A 58 -38.12 15.20 -11.92
C LEU A 58 -38.43 16.61 -12.42
#